data_AF-A0AAE0UZC4-F1
#
_entry.id   AF-A0AAE0UZC4-F1
#
_cell.length_a   1.000
_cell.length_b   1.000
_cell.length_c   1.000
_cell.angle_alpha   90.00
_cell.angle_beta   90.00
_cell.angle_gamma   90.00
#
_symmetry.space_group_name_H-M   'P 1'
#
loop_
_entity.id
_entity.type
_entity.pdbx_description
1 polymer ?
#
loop_
_entity_poly.entity_id
_entity_poly.type
_entity_poly.pdbx_seq_one_letter_code
_entity_poly.pdbx_strand_id
1 'polypeptide(L)'
;AIIRLCLCTSGIPDNVIEKGRDYKLVTEVVQNGDEFCWTQHYPANHSLTNKFTIGKECDIVTIGGKKFKATVTLEGDKLRTQFPNYNHIVEISGGKLVE
;
A
#
# COMPACT_ATOMS: atom_id res chain seq x y z
N ALA A 1 3.43 12.70 3.71
CA ALA A 1 4.72 12.47 3.02
C ALA A 1 4.40 12.01 1.61
N ILE A 2 5.14 12.46 0.59
CA ILE A 2 4.94 12.02 -0.80
C ILE A 2 5.44 10.58 -0.85
N ILE A 3 4.52 9.63 -0.85
CA ILE A 3 4.82 8.20 -0.92
C ILE A 3 5.27 7.93 -2.36
N ARG A 4 6.58 7.85 -2.57
CA ARG A 4 7.13 7.26 -3.80
C ARG A 4 6.93 5.76 -3.69
N LEU A 5 5.76 5.30 -4.13
CA LEU A 5 5.58 3.90 -4.48
C LEU A 5 6.56 3.63 -5.63
N CYS A 6 7.76 3.12 -5.32
CA CYS A 6 8.70 2.65 -6.31
C CYS A 6 8.13 1.34 -6.85
N LEU A 7 7.10 1.47 -7.70
CA LEU A 7 6.61 0.39 -8.51
C LEU A 7 7.83 -0.16 -9.25
N CYS A 8 8.24 -1.38 -8.91
CA CYS A 8 9.19 -2.13 -9.71
C CYS A 8 8.80 -1.92 -11.17
N THR A 9 9.70 -1.33 -11.94
CA THR A 9 9.51 -0.77 -13.29
C THR A 9 9.07 -1.80 -14.33
N SER A 10 8.98 -3.09 -13.96
CA SER A 10 8.45 -4.16 -14.80
C SER A 10 6.92 -4.15 -14.86
N GLY A 11 6.35 -3.21 -15.62
CA GLY A 11 5.00 -3.39 -16.18
C GLY A 11 4.05 -2.20 -16.09
N ILE A 12 4.50 -1.04 -15.63
CA ILE A 12 3.69 0.19 -15.66
C ILE A 12 4.24 1.12 -16.75
N PRO A 13 3.42 1.55 -17.71
CA PRO A 13 3.87 2.40 -18.80
C PRO A 13 4.33 3.76 -18.28
N ASP A 14 5.41 4.30 -18.86
CA ASP A 14 6.07 5.54 -18.42
C ASP A 14 5.13 6.74 -18.29
N ASN A 15 4.09 6.81 -19.12
CA ASN A 15 3.09 7.88 -19.05
C ASN A 15 2.26 7.88 -17.75
N VAL A 16 2.11 6.72 -17.10
CA VAL A 16 1.47 6.58 -15.78
C VAL A 16 2.46 6.93 -14.68
N ILE A 17 3.75 6.61 -14.86
CA ILE A 17 4.83 6.93 -13.91
C ILE A 17 5.05 8.45 -13.82
N GLU A 18 5.12 9.15 -14.96
CA GLU A 18 5.27 10.61 -14.99
C GLU A 18 4.06 11.32 -14.40
N LYS A 19 2.84 10.86 -14.72
CA LYS A 19 1.63 11.40 -14.08
C LYS A 19 1.69 11.18 -12.58
N GLY A 20 2.05 9.99 -12.11
CA GLY A 20 2.16 9.66 -10.68
C GLY A 20 3.18 10.49 -9.88
N ARG A 21 4.17 11.15 -10.51
CA ARG A 21 5.18 11.96 -9.81
C ARG A 21 4.62 13.21 -9.12
N ASP A 22 3.58 13.82 -9.68
CA ASP A 22 2.88 14.97 -9.08
C ASP A 22 1.64 14.55 -8.27
N TYR A 23 1.35 13.25 -8.17
CA TYR A 23 0.20 12.76 -7.42
C TYR A 23 0.47 12.83 -5.93
N LYS A 24 -0.22 13.75 -5.25
CA LYS A 24 -0.32 13.75 -3.80
C LYS A 24 -1.21 12.59 -3.35
N LEU A 25 -0.61 11.40 -3.20
CA LEU A 25 -1.25 10.26 -2.55
C LEU A 25 -1.29 10.52 -1.04
N VAL A 26 -2.50 10.54 -0.47
CA VAL A 26 -2.68 10.54 0.99
C VAL A 26 -3.04 9.12 1.40
N THR A 27 -2.28 8.55 2.32
CA THR A 27 -2.59 7.22 2.90
C THR A 27 -3.07 7.42 4.32
N GLU A 28 -4.25 6.89 4.60
CA GLU A 28 -4.88 6.83 5.91
C GLU A 28 -4.85 5.38 6.38
N VAL A 29 -4.32 5.17 7.58
CA VAL A 29 -4.20 3.85 8.19
C VAL A 29 -4.96 3.90 9.52
N VAL A 30 -6.01 3.09 9.62
CA VAL A 30 -6.75 2.88 10.87
C VAL A 30 -6.40 1.50 11.38
N GLN A 31 -5.80 1.44 12.56
CA GLN A 31 -5.43 0.20 13.23
C GLN A 31 -6.37 -0.07 14.41
N ASN A 32 -6.99 -1.24 14.42
CA ASN A 32 -7.84 -1.75 15.48
C ASN A 32 -7.28 -3.10 15.97
N GLY A 33 -6.26 -3.05 16.84
CA GLY A 33 -5.51 -4.24 17.26
C GLY A 33 -4.74 -4.83 16.07
N ASP A 34 -5.12 -6.05 15.66
CA ASP A 34 -4.53 -6.76 14.52
C ASP A 34 -5.25 -6.47 13.19
N GLU A 35 -6.38 -5.77 13.21
CA GLU A 35 -7.10 -5.36 12.01
C GLU A 35 -6.62 -3.98 11.54
N PHE A 36 -6.29 -3.88 10.26
CA PHE A 36 -5.86 -2.66 9.61
C PHE A 36 -6.81 -2.32 8.47
N CYS A 37 -7.23 -1.06 8.43
CA CYS A 37 -7.93 -0.46 7.33
C CYS A 37 -7.00 0.56 6.66
N TRP A 38 -6.57 0.24 5.45
CA TRP A 38 -5.60 1.00 4.68
C TRP A 38 -6.30 1.70 3.51
N THR A 39 -6.50 3.00 3.64
CA THR A 39 -7.18 3.81 2.63
C THR A 39 -6.19 4.72 1.92
N GLN A 40 -6.11 4.57 0.60
CA GLN A 40 -5.32 5.38 -0.29
C GLN A 40 -6.22 6.37 -1.04
N HIS A 41 -6.06 7.66 -0.74
CA HIS A 41 -6.77 8.75 -1.39
C HIS A 41 -5.94 9.27 -2.57
N TYR A 42 -6.42 9.00 -3.78
CA TYR A 42 -5.87 9.47 -5.03
C TYR A 42 -6.53 10.78 -5.49
N PRO A 43 -5.85 11.59 -6.32
CA PRO A 43 -6.44 12.73 -7.00
C PRO A 43 -7.70 12.36 -7.80
N ALA A 44 -8.55 13.36 -8.05
CA ALA A 44 -9.86 13.20 -8.68
C ALA A 44 -10.89 12.40 -7.86
N ASN A 45 -10.85 12.53 -6.52
CA ASN A 45 -11.80 11.91 -5.58
C ASN A 45 -11.86 10.37 -5.65
N HIS A 46 -10.79 9.72 -6.12
CA HIS A 46 -10.71 8.28 -6.13
C HIS A 46 -10.04 7.80 -4.84
N SER A 47 -10.72 6.96 -4.07
CA SER A 47 -10.15 6.34 -2.87
C SER A 47 -10.19 4.81 -2.98
N LEU A 48 -9.13 4.15 -2.54
CA LEU A 48 -9.04 2.69 -2.49
C LEU A 48 -8.82 2.26 -1.04
N THR A 49 -9.70 1.41 -0.52
CA THR A 49 -9.60 0.90 0.85
C THR A 49 -9.35 -0.60 0.83
N ASN A 50 -8.23 -1.01 1.43
CA ASN A 50 -7.89 -2.41 1.69
C ASN A 50 -8.02 -2.69 3.18
N LYS A 51 -8.76 -3.73 3.55
CA LYS A 51 -8.88 -4.18 4.94
C LYS A 51 -8.18 -5.52 5.08
N PHE A 52 -7.30 -5.62 6.06
CA PHE A 52 -6.53 -6.83 6.30
C PHE A 52 -6.32 -7.06 7.79
N THR A 53 -6.10 -8.32 8.15
CA THR A 53 -5.73 -8.70 9.52
C THR A 53 -4.33 -9.30 9.49
N ILE A 54 -3.48 -8.91 10.45
CA ILE A 54 -2.13 -9.42 10.56
C ILE A 54 -2.14 -10.95 10.69
N GLY A 55 -1.27 -11.61 9.92
CA GLY A 55 -1.12 -13.07 9.91
C GLY A 55 -2.25 -13.82 9.20
N LYS A 56 -3.24 -13.13 8.63
CA LYS A 56 -4.32 -13.75 7.85
C LYS A 56 -4.21 -13.38 6.39
N GLU A 57 -4.59 -14.32 5.53
CA GLU A 57 -4.77 -14.05 4.11
C GLU A 57 -5.95 -13.08 3.92
N CYS A 58 -5.75 -12.07 3.09
CA CYS A 58 -6.75 -11.06 2.76
C CYS A 58 -6.72 -10.74 1.27
N ASP A 59 -7.83 -10.27 0.74
CA ASP A 59 -7.91 -9.79 -0.64
C ASP A 59 -7.41 -8.34 -0.70
N ILE A 60 -6.27 -8.15 -1.35
CA ILE A 60 -5.67 -6.83 -1.64
C ILE A 60 -6.07 -6.41 -3.05
N VAL A 61 -6.51 -5.17 -3.19
CA VAL A 61 -6.77 -4.52 -4.47
C VAL A 61 -5.68 -3.49 -4.74
N THR A 62 -5.11 -3.53 -5.94
CA THR A 62 -4.16 -2.53 -6.43
C THR A 62 -4.90 -1.34 -7.05
N ILE A 63 -4.23 -0.20 -7.18
CA ILE A 63 -4.73 0.96 -7.93
C ILE A 63 -5.14 0.61 -9.38
N GLY A 64 -4.52 -0.40 -9.98
CA GLY A 64 -4.86 -0.89 -11.32
C GLY A 64 -6.11 -1.77 -11.37
N GLY A 65 -6.87 -1.89 -10.27
CA GLY A 65 -8.07 -2.71 -10.17
C GLY A 65 -7.79 -4.22 -10.08
N LYS A 66 -6.53 -4.66 -10.10
CA LYS A 66 -6.16 -6.06 -9.91
C LYS A 66 -6.35 -6.44 -8.45
N LYS A 67 -7.02 -7.58 -8.22
CA LYS A 67 -7.20 -8.18 -6.90
C LYS A 67 -6.31 -9.41 -6.77
N PHE A 68 -5.62 -9.54 -5.65
CA PHE A 68 -4.81 -10.71 -5.33
C PHE A 68 -4.89 -10.98 -3.82
N LYS A 69 -4.65 -12.23 -3.44
CA LYS A 69 -4.63 -12.63 -2.03
C LYS A 69 -3.24 -12.43 -1.49
N ALA A 70 -3.09 -11.83 -0.32
CA ALA A 70 -1.79 -11.70 0.33
C ALA A 70 -1.94 -11.80 1.84
N THR A 71 -0.84 -12.17 2.49
CA THR A 71 -0.74 -12.17 3.95
C THR A 71 0.16 -11.03 4.37
N VAL A 72 -0.35 -10.16 5.25
CA VAL A 72 0.42 -9.08 5.85
C VAL A 72 0.90 -9.55 7.23
N THR A 73 2.19 -9.46 7.48
CA THR A 73 2.81 -9.79 8.78
C THR A 73 3.35 -8.54 9.43
N LEU A 74 3.39 -8.50 10.76
CA LEU A 74 4.01 -7.42 11.52
C LEU A 74 5.32 -7.95 12.11
N GLU A 75 6.45 -7.43 11.64
CA GLU A 75 7.80 -7.75 12.15
C GLU A 75 8.32 -6.54 12.94
N GLY A 76 8.09 -6.53 14.25
CA GLY A 76 8.36 -5.37 15.11
C GLY A 76 7.37 -4.24 14.82
N ASP A 77 7.87 -3.09 14.38
CA ASP A 77 7.05 -1.93 13.99
C ASP A 77 6.83 -1.84 12.47
N LYS A 78 7.19 -2.91 11.73
CA LYS A 78 7.14 -2.94 10.25
C LYS A 78 6.07 -3.90 9.76
N LEU A 79 5.17 -3.40 8.94
CA LEU A 79 4.22 -4.19 8.16
C LEU A 79 4.92 -4.74 6.93
N ARG A 80 4.82 -6.05 6.72
CA ARG A 80 5.42 -6.74 5.58
C ARG A 80 4.34 -7.50 4.82
N THR A 81 4.24 -7.24 3.52
CA THR A 81 3.40 -7.99 2.60
C THR A 81 4.31 -8.85 1.73
N GLN A 82 4.16 -10.18 1.84
CA GLN A 82 4.91 -11.14 1.03
C GLN A 82 4.04 -11.72 -0.08
N PHE A 83 4.57 -11.67 -1.30
CA PHE A 83 4.09 -12.39 -2.47
C PHE A 83 5.30 -12.95 -3.24
N PRO A 84 5.17 -14.01 -4.07
CA PRO A 84 6.32 -14.73 -4.65
C PRO A 84 7.39 -13.85 -5.34
N ASN A 85 6.98 -12.72 -5.92
CA ASN A 85 7.89 -11.74 -6.55
C ASN A 85 7.73 -10.31 -6.00
N TYR A 86 7.03 -10.15 -4.86
CA TYR A 86 6.73 -8.84 -4.28
C TYR A 86 6.97 -8.88 -2.78
N ASN A 87 7.99 -8.16 -2.33
CA ASN A 87 8.26 -7.97 -0.91
C ASN A 87 8.10 -6.48 -0.63
N HIS A 88 7.07 -6.15 0.13
CA HIS A 88 6.72 -4.78 0.46
C HIS A 88 6.77 -4.62 1.96
N ILE A 89 7.58 -3.68 2.44
CA ILE A 89 7.76 -3.41 3.86
C ILE A 89 7.40 -1.95 4.08
N VAL A 90 6.60 -1.67 5.10
CA VAL A 90 6.14 -0.34 5.45
C VAL A 90 6.25 -0.19 6.96
N GLU A 91 6.87 0.88 7.41
CA GLU A 91 6.99 1.24 8.82
C GLU A 91 6.33 2.58 9.09
N ILE A 92 5.73 2.73 10.27
CA ILE A 92 5.19 4.01 10.71
C ILE A 92 6.19 4.61 11.68
N SER A 93 6.93 5.63 11.23
CA SER A 93 7.94 6.32 12.02
C SER A 93 7.59 7.80 12.19
N GLY A 94 7.44 8.24 13.43
CA GLY A 94 7.14 9.65 13.76
C GLY A 94 5.83 10.17 13.15
N GLY A 95 4.78 9.32 13.09
CA GLY A 95 3.50 9.67 12.48
C GLY A 95 3.54 9.78 10.95
N LYS A 96 4.63 9.31 10.32
CA LYS A 96 4.78 9.23 8.88
C LYS A 96 4.95 7.78 8.47
N LEU A 97 4.30 7.43 7.38
CA LEU A 97 4.47 6.16 6.71
C LEU A 97 5.76 6.22 5.88
N VAL A 98 6.65 5.27 6.14
CA VAL A 98 7.96 5.09 5.52
C VAL A 98 7.97 3.69 4.90
N GLU A 99 8.49 3.58 3.68
CA GLU A 99 8.44 2.36 2.86
C GLU A 99 9.87 2.04 2.38
#